data_AF-A0A7V9VP85-F1
#
_entry.id   AF-A0A7V9VP85-F1
#
_cell.length_a   1.000
_cell.length_b   1.000
_cell.length_c   1.000
_cell.angle_alpha   90.00
_cell.angle_beta   90.00
_cell.angle_gamma   90.00
#
_symmetry.space_group_name_H-M   'P 1'
#
loop_
_entity.id
_entity.type
_entity.pdbx_description
1 polymer ?
#
loop_
_entity_poly.entity_id
_entity_poly.type
_entity_poly.pdbx_seq_one_letter_code
_entity_poly.pdbx_strand_id
1 'polypeptide(L)'
;MSVISLIGPIGPLEIGIILLIVLVIFGPKRLPELGKSLGGGMRNFKDSVTGKDDDEDESPQIEATSTTAVPTEQREATPVERSGDQS
;
A
#
# COMPACT_ATOMS: atom_id res chain seq x y z
N MET A 1 -3.76 -41.98 -9.03
CA MET A 1 -2.70 -40.97 -9.23
C MET A 1 -2.79 -40.48 -10.67
N SER A 2 -3.87 -39.74 -10.96
CA SER A 2 -4.22 -39.26 -12.29
C SER A 2 -4.00 -37.75 -12.30
N VAL A 3 -2.75 -37.34 -12.45
CA VAL A 3 -2.32 -35.97 -12.12
C VAL A 3 -2.31 -35.01 -13.32
N ILE A 4 -2.53 -35.47 -14.56
CA ILE A 4 -2.29 -34.65 -15.77
C ILE A 4 -3.45 -34.71 -16.79
N SER A 5 -4.51 -35.49 -16.56
CA SER A 5 -5.57 -35.68 -17.57
C SER A 5 -6.59 -34.54 -17.67
N LEU A 6 -6.44 -33.46 -16.89
CA LEU A 6 -7.43 -32.37 -16.74
C LEU A 6 -6.81 -31.01 -17.11
N ILE A 7 -6.18 -30.89 -18.28
CA ILE A 7 -5.88 -29.59 -18.90
C ILE A 7 -7.17 -29.07 -19.57
N GLY A 8 -8.26 -29.03 -18.79
CA GLY A 8 -9.40 -28.15 -19.04
C GLY A 8 -8.98 -26.72 -18.63
N PRO A 9 -9.71 -25.67 -19.08
CA PRO A 9 -9.30 -24.30 -18.84
C PRO A 9 -9.08 -24.12 -17.35
N ILE A 10 -7.84 -23.76 -16.97
CA ILE A 10 -7.41 -23.57 -15.59
C ILE A 10 -8.50 -22.81 -14.87
N GLY A 11 -9.24 -23.52 -14.02
CA GLY A 11 -10.47 -23.00 -13.46
C GLY A 11 -10.17 -21.90 -12.45
N PRO A 12 -11.13 -21.01 -12.16
CA PRO A 12 -11.02 -20.07 -11.05
C PRO A 12 -10.67 -20.76 -9.72
N LEU A 13 -11.04 -22.04 -9.58
CA LEU A 13 -10.73 -22.87 -8.42
C LEU A 13 -9.23 -23.20 -8.31
N GLU A 14 -8.57 -23.66 -9.39
CA GLU A 14 -7.12 -23.91 -9.42
C GLU A 14 -6.32 -22.64 -9.08
N ILE A 15 -6.69 -21.52 -9.72
CA ILE A 15 -6.07 -20.21 -9.46
C ILE A 15 -6.27 -19.81 -7.99
N GLY A 16 -7.46 -20.06 -7.43
CA GLY A 16 -7.74 -19.82 -6.02
C GLY A 16 -6.86 -20.63 -5.07
N ILE A 17 -6.59 -21.91 -5.37
CA ILE A 17 -5.70 -22.76 -4.56
C ILE A 17 -4.26 -22.23 -4.58
N ILE A 18 -3.75 -21.84 -5.74
CA ILE A 18 -2.40 -21.25 -5.86
C ILE A 18 -2.32 -19.92 -5.11
N LEU A 19 -3.34 -19.06 -5.28
CA LEU A 19 -3.47 -17.82 -4.53
C LEU A 19 -3.42 -18.10 -3.03
N LEU A 20 -4.18 -19.07 -2.53
CA LEU A 20 -4.21 -19.41 -1.11
C LEU A 20 -2.80 -19.73 -0.57
N ILE A 21 -2.01 -20.53 -1.29
CA ILE A 21 -0.63 -20.85 -0.90
C ILE A 21 0.24 -19.57 -0.86
N VAL A 22 0.12 -18.72 -1.87
CA VAL A 22 0.83 -17.43 -1.92
C VAL A 22 0.40 -16.52 -0.77
N LEU A 23 -0.90 -16.45 -0.44
CA LEU A 23 -1.42 -15.69 0.71
C LEU A 23 -0.88 -16.22 2.03
N VAL A 24 -0.60 -17.51 2.17
CA VAL A 24 -0.01 -18.06 3.41
C VAL A 24 1.45 -17.60 3.56
N ILE A 25 2.21 -17.56 2.46
CA ILE A 25 3.62 -17.15 2.47
C ILE A 25 3.76 -15.62 2.60
N PHE A 26 3.02 -14.87 1.79
CA PHE A 26 3.11 -13.41 1.71
C PHE A 26 2.15 -12.70 2.68
N GLY A 27 1.07 -13.35 3.09
CA GLY A 27 0.01 -12.77 3.91
C GLY A 27 -1.11 -12.10 3.09
N PRO A 28 -2.39 -12.19 3.52
CA PRO A 28 -3.52 -11.56 2.83
C PRO A 28 -3.44 -10.03 2.80
N LYS A 29 -2.69 -9.41 3.71
CA LYS A 29 -2.51 -7.96 3.78
C LYS A 29 -1.55 -7.41 2.71
N ARG A 30 -0.64 -8.23 2.18
CA ARG A 30 0.37 -7.78 1.21
C ARG A 30 -0.14 -7.71 -0.22
N LEU A 31 -1.08 -8.57 -0.62
CA LEU A 31 -1.70 -8.51 -1.95
C LEU A 31 -2.43 -7.19 -2.26
N PRO A 32 -3.30 -6.64 -1.39
CA PRO A 32 -3.96 -5.37 -1.68
C PRO A 32 -2.98 -4.19 -1.67
N GLU A 33 -1.92 -4.26 -0.87
CA GLU A 33 -0.85 -3.24 -0.83
C GLU A 33 -0.06 -3.22 -2.15
N LEU A 34 0.39 -4.39 -2.63
CA LEU A 34 1.05 -4.55 -3.93
C LEU A 34 0.12 -4.23 -5.11
N GLY A 35 -1.16 -4.59 -5.00
CA GLY A 35 -2.18 -4.29 -6.01
C GLY A 35 -2.46 -2.79 -6.12
N LYS A 36 -2.48 -2.05 -5.00
CA LYS A 36 -2.63 -0.59 -5.00
C LYS A 36 -1.45 0.10 -5.67
N SER A 37 -0.22 -0.30 -5.36
CA SER A 37 0.98 0.30 -5.97
C SER A 37 1.09 -0.04 -7.47
N LEU A 38 0.85 -1.30 -7.84
CA LEU A 38 0.89 -1.73 -9.24
C LEU A 38 -0.29 -1.15 -10.05
N GLY A 39 -1.47 -1.05 -9.44
CA GLY A 39 -2.67 -0.49 -10.06
C GLY A 39 -2.51 0.99 -10.38
N GLY A 40 -1.95 1.78 -9.46
CA GLY A 40 -1.63 3.20 -9.72
C GLY A 40 -0.62 3.37 -10.85
N GLY A 41 0.45 2.56 -10.87
CA GLY A 41 1.44 2.59 -11.95
C GLY A 41 0.86 2.17 -13.30
N MET A 42 0.03 1.12 -13.33
CA MET A 42 -0.61 0.64 -14.56
C MET A 42 -1.67 1.62 -15.09
N ARG A 43 -2.38 2.31 -14.19
CA ARG A 43 -3.32 3.40 -14.51
C ARG A 43 -2.57 4.51 -15.25
N ASN A 44 -1.56 5.09 -14.61
CA ASN A 44 -0.74 6.16 -15.19
C ASN A 44 -0.07 5.72 -16.50
N PHE A 45 0.46 4.49 -16.56
CA PHE A 45 1.05 3.94 -17.78
C PHE A 45 0.04 3.87 -18.93
N LYS A 46 -1.17 3.38 -18.66
CA LYS A 46 -2.23 3.30 -19.66
C LYS A 46 -2.69 4.68 -20.10
N ASP A 47 -2.77 5.63 -19.19
CA ASP A 47 -3.23 7.00 -19.45
C ASP A 47 -2.21 7.74 -20.33
N SER A 48 -0.91 7.63 -20.02
CA SER A 48 0.18 8.13 -20.88
C SER A 48 0.23 7.48 -22.26
N VAL A 49 -0.02 6.16 -22.35
CA VAL A 49 -0.04 5.45 -23.64
C VAL A 49 -1.28 5.79 -24.48
N THR A 50 -2.40 6.09 -23.82
CA THR A 50 -3.68 6.43 -24.48
C THR A 50 -3.79 7.92 -24.81
N GLY A 51 -2.86 8.76 -24.33
CA GLY A 51 -2.90 10.21 -24.51
C GLY A 51 -4.06 10.87 -23.77
N LYS A 52 -4.54 10.24 -22.69
CA LYS A 52 -5.50 10.82 -21.76
C LYS A 52 -4.68 11.47 -20.65
N ASP A 53 -4.39 12.76 -20.79
CA ASP A 53 -3.94 13.57 -19.67
C ASP A 53 -5.16 13.80 -18.76
N ASP A 54 -5.37 12.89 -17.80
CA ASP A 54 -6.39 13.06 -16.76
C ASP A 54 -5.86 14.09 -15.73
N ASP A 55 -6.20 15.37 -15.95
CA ASP A 55 -6.12 16.46 -14.95
C ASP A 55 -7.20 16.28 -13.86
N GLU A 56 -7.24 15.12 -13.20
CA GLU A 56 -8.14 14.85 -12.07
C GLU A 56 -7.34 14.23 -10.91
N ASP A 57 -6.45 15.05 -10.35
CA ASP A 57 -6.11 14.98 -8.92
C ASP A 57 -7.42 15.19 -8.14
N GLU A 58 -8.06 14.11 -7.71
CA GLU A 58 -8.70 13.97 -6.40
C GLU A 58 -9.49 12.67 -6.34
N SER A 59 -8.96 11.69 -5.61
CA SER A 59 -9.80 10.76 -4.85
C SER A 59 -9.02 10.14 -3.69
N PRO A 60 -9.71 9.92 -2.56
CA PRO A 60 -9.25 10.32 -1.25
C PRO A 60 -8.15 9.43 -0.70
N GLN A 61 -7.27 10.04 0.10
CA GLN A 61 -6.55 9.33 1.15
C GLN A 61 -7.55 8.52 1.97
N ILE A 62 -7.68 7.24 1.66
CA ILE A 62 -8.09 6.25 2.65
C ILE A 62 -6.88 6.09 3.59
N GLU A 63 -6.76 7.08 4.47
CA GLU A 63 -6.21 6.93 5.79
C GLU A 63 -6.85 5.68 6.42
N ALA A 64 -6.12 4.57 6.40
CA ALA A 64 -6.29 3.57 7.43
C ALA A 64 -5.56 4.07 8.68
N THR A 65 -6.06 5.17 9.24
CA THR A 65 -5.76 5.59 10.61
C THR A 65 -6.40 4.55 11.53
N SER A 66 -5.59 3.57 11.94
CA SER A 66 -5.73 2.92 13.25
C SER A 66 -4.59 3.41 14.13
N THR A 67 -4.91 4.48 14.86
CA THR A 67 -4.38 4.90 16.15
C THR A 67 -3.70 3.78 16.96
N THR A 68 -2.41 3.96 17.30
CA THR A 68 -1.88 4.00 18.68
C THR A 68 -0.35 4.13 18.63
N ALA A 69 0.13 5.38 18.66
CA ALA A 69 1.34 5.78 19.37
C ALA A 69 1.28 7.31 19.48
N VAL A 70 0.36 7.72 20.33
CA VAL A 70 0.18 9.05 20.90
C VAL A 70 1.53 9.71 21.24
N PRO A 71 1.93 10.84 20.62
CA PRO A 71 2.88 11.77 21.21
C PRO A 71 2.08 12.73 22.11
N THR A 72 1.57 12.23 23.23
CA THR A 72 1.10 13.10 24.32
C THR A 72 2.35 13.59 25.02
N GLU A 73 2.73 14.81 24.65
CA GLU A 73 2.82 15.93 25.58
C GLU A 73 3.50 15.62 26.93
N GLN A 74 4.79 15.98 27.07
CA GLN A 74 5.33 16.63 28.27
C GLN A 74 6.74 17.15 27.96
N ARG A 75 6.91 18.42 27.63
CA ARG A 75 7.14 19.52 28.58
C ARG A 75 8.44 19.36 29.38
N GLU A 76 9.56 19.63 28.71
CA GLU A 76 10.80 20.12 29.31
C GLU A 76 11.33 21.19 28.33
N ALA A 77 10.86 22.43 28.39
CA ALA A 77 11.33 23.46 29.32
C ALA A 77 12.85 23.57 29.38
N THR A 78 13.46 24.21 28.39
CA THR A 78 14.54 25.19 28.63
C THR A 78 14.64 26.17 27.46
N PRO A 79 14.04 27.37 27.56
CA PRO A 79 14.59 28.55 26.92
C PRO A 79 15.88 28.91 27.67
N VAL A 80 17.03 28.48 27.18
CA VAL A 80 18.33 28.95 27.68
C VAL A 80 19.24 29.18 26.48
N GLU A 81 19.08 30.32 25.79
CA GLU A 81 20.21 30.96 25.09
C GLU A 81 19.86 32.40 24.64
N ARG A 82 19.85 33.35 25.58
CA ARG A 82 20.13 34.79 25.33
C ARG A 82 20.08 35.59 26.63
N SER A 83 21.12 35.50 27.45
CA SER A 83 21.44 36.55 28.43
C SER A 83 22.90 36.40 28.81
N GLY A 84 23.74 37.10 28.08
CA GLY A 84 25.19 37.17 28.26
C GLY A 84 25.74 38.41 27.55
N ASP A 85 24.95 39.49 27.55
CA ASP A 85 25.41 40.85 27.33
C ASP A 85 25.61 41.42 28.73
N GLN A 86 26.85 41.41 29.23
CA GLN A 86 27.41 42.34 30.23
C GLN A 86 28.91 42.04 30.36
N SER A 87 29.74 42.71 29.57
CA SER A 87 31.04 43.33 29.93
C SER A 87 31.78 43.77 28.68
#